data_AF-A0A941WDH2-F1
#
_entry.id   AF-A0A941WDH2-F1
#
_cell.length_a   1.000
_cell.length_b   1.000
_cell.length_c   1.000
_cell.angle_alpha   90.00
_cell.angle_beta   90.00
_cell.angle_gamma   90.00
#
_symmetry.space_group_name_H-M   'P 1'
#
loop_
_entity.id
_entity.type
_entity.pdbx_description
1 polymer ?
#
loop_
_entity_poly.entity_id
_entity_poly.type
_entity_poly.pdbx_seq_one_letter_code
_entity_poly.pdbx_strand_id
1 'polypeptide(L)'
;MKKGLSIKTMAVGLLLSSMVACTGNKTSDATCCNGEGECTEQSKCDKNSNCKTNKEMTYSKKYTNADFYKDGKFDQAVAIEAMKDMFKFYDVPFTELMAKDMWVTDFGLGDFENVGMGGIFWINDAEHGYFAHAIYLLPGQMIPEHAHVKTKFPAKHESWMVEKGWV
;
A
#
# COMPACT_ATOMS: atom_id res chain seq x y z
N MET A 1 29.07 56.64 31.89
CA MET A 1 28.51 56.42 33.26
C MET A 1 27.11 55.85 33.07
N LYS A 2 26.64 54.70 33.55
CA LYS A 2 27.02 53.67 34.55
C LYS A 2 26.61 52.29 33.94
N LYS A 3 27.47 51.26 33.92
CA LYS A 3 27.48 50.05 34.78
C LYS A 3 26.10 49.36 34.92
N GLY A 4 25.92 48.04 34.70
CA GLY A 4 26.93 46.99 34.56
C GLY A 4 26.37 45.61 34.19
N LEU A 5 27.35 44.73 33.98
CA LEU A 5 27.28 43.30 33.69
C LEU A 5 26.98 42.48 34.95
N SER A 6 26.21 41.39 34.83
CA SER A 6 26.45 40.20 35.67
C SER A 6 25.97 38.93 34.98
N ILE A 7 26.92 38.05 34.72
CA ILE A 7 26.78 36.67 34.26
C ILE A 7 26.61 35.79 35.50
N LYS A 8 25.67 34.83 35.48
CA LYS A 8 25.79 33.61 36.28
C LYS A 8 25.42 32.36 35.46
N THR A 9 26.50 31.63 35.21
CA THR A 9 26.75 30.23 34.85
C THR A 9 25.83 29.18 35.50
N MET A 10 25.90 27.97 34.93
CA MET A 10 25.55 26.63 35.45
C MET A 10 24.10 26.18 35.25
N ALA A 11 23.78 24.97 34.77
CA ALA A 11 24.59 23.77 34.59
C ALA A 11 23.98 22.87 33.50
N VAL A 12 24.85 22.28 32.67
CA VAL A 12 24.56 21.10 31.85
C VAL A 12 24.50 19.90 32.82
N GLY A 13 23.34 19.26 32.89
CA GLY A 13 23.11 18.03 33.66
C GLY A 13 22.64 16.92 32.75
N LEU A 14 23.60 16.18 32.19
CA LEU A 14 23.39 14.86 31.63
C LEU A 14 23.49 13.87 32.79
N LEU A 15 22.45 13.07 33.08
CA LEU A 15 22.60 11.80 33.79
C LEU A 15 21.40 10.87 33.58
N LEU A 16 21.75 9.60 33.41
CA LEU A 16 20.99 8.49 32.84
C LEU A 16 19.86 7.94 33.73
N SER A 17 18.85 7.42 33.03
CA SER A 17 18.11 6.17 33.23
C SER A 17 17.88 5.63 34.66
N SER A 18 16.61 5.55 35.04
CA SER A 18 16.02 4.34 35.63
C SER A 18 14.49 4.42 35.58
N MET A 19 13.90 3.96 34.47
CA MET A 19 12.50 3.54 34.52
C MET A 19 12.48 2.14 35.13
N VAL A 20 12.02 2.08 36.37
CA VAL A 20 11.69 0.83 37.06
C VAL A 20 10.58 0.15 36.27
N ALA A 21 10.93 -0.93 35.57
CA ALA A 21 9.97 -1.84 34.97
C ALA A 21 9.27 -2.59 36.10
N CYS A 22 7.98 -2.31 36.30
CA CYS A 22 7.12 -3.19 37.10
C CYS A 22 7.00 -4.52 36.38
N THR A 23 7.59 -5.55 36.98
CA THR A 23 7.46 -6.96 36.62
C THR A 23 6.01 -7.41 36.83
N GLY A 24 5.20 -7.27 35.78
CA GLY A 24 3.92 -7.97 35.62
C GLY A 24 4.18 -9.32 34.96
N ASN A 25 4.32 -10.34 35.79
CA ASN A 25 4.48 -11.73 35.40
C ASN A 25 3.22 -12.22 34.67
N LYS A 26 3.21 -12.38 33.33
CA LYS A 26 2.38 -13.36 32.61
C LYS A 26 3.02 -13.85 31.30
N THR A 27 3.19 -15.17 31.28
CA THR A 27 3.22 -16.08 30.14
C THR A 27 4.25 -15.82 29.06
N SER A 28 5.30 -16.64 29.13
CA SER A 28 6.11 -17.05 27.99
C SER A 28 5.22 -17.51 26.84
N ASP A 29 4.96 -16.64 25.87
CA ASP A 29 4.56 -17.07 24.54
C ASP A 29 5.79 -17.72 23.92
N ALA A 30 5.90 -19.03 24.15
CA ALA A 30 6.78 -19.86 23.35
C ALA A 30 6.35 -19.69 21.90
N THR A 31 7.24 -19.13 21.08
CA THR A 31 7.17 -19.15 19.62
C THR A 31 6.97 -20.59 19.16
N CYS A 32 5.73 -20.98 18.93
CA CYS A 32 5.37 -22.30 18.42
C CYS A 32 4.50 -22.15 17.16
N CYS A 33 4.96 -21.36 16.20
CA CYS A 33 4.45 -21.37 14.82
C CYS A 33 5.56 -20.85 13.89
N ASN A 34 6.59 -21.66 13.68
CA ASN A 34 7.44 -21.52 12.50
C ASN A 34 8.08 -22.87 12.15
N GLY A 35 7.86 -23.28 10.91
CA GLY A 35 8.64 -24.32 10.26
C GLY A 35 8.11 -25.74 10.48
N GLU A 36 8.03 -26.45 9.36
CA GLU A 36 7.84 -27.89 9.24
C GLU A 36 8.73 -28.63 10.26
N GLY A 37 8.12 -29.20 11.29
CA GLY A 37 8.84 -29.82 12.39
C GLY A 37 7.91 -30.64 13.27
N GLU A 38 8.13 -31.95 13.24
CA GLU A 38 7.41 -32.98 13.98
C GLU A 38 7.43 -32.70 15.49
N CYS A 39 6.24 -32.61 16.11
CA CYS A 39 6.10 -32.36 17.54
C CYS A 39 5.92 -33.69 18.29
N THR A 40 6.93 -34.12 19.04
CA THR A 40 6.84 -35.24 19.99
C THR A 40 6.03 -34.87 21.23
N GLU A 41 5.27 -35.85 21.73
CA GLU A 41 4.37 -35.77 22.87
C GLU A 41 5.03 -35.16 24.12
N GLN A 42 4.63 -33.94 24.50
CA GLN A 42 4.34 -33.54 25.89
C GLN A 42 3.87 -32.08 25.92
N SER A 43 2.75 -31.74 25.30
CA SER A 43 2.07 -30.46 25.53
C SER A 43 0.60 -30.64 25.23
N LYS A 44 -0.21 -30.71 26.30
CA LYS A 44 -1.66 -30.72 26.20
C LYS A 44 -2.11 -29.36 25.66
N CYS A 45 -2.28 -29.27 24.34
CA CYS A 45 -2.97 -28.15 23.73
C CYS A 45 -4.46 -28.31 24.00
N ASP A 46 -4.98 -27.53 24.95
CA ASP A 46 -6.41 -27.39 25.18
C ASP A 46 -7.09 -26.95 23.87
N LYS A 47 -8.06 -27.74 23.41
CA LYS A 47 -8.79 -27.56 22.13
C LYS A 47 -9.77 -26.37 22.17
N ASN A 48 -9.36 -25.21 22.66
CA ASN A 48 -10.22 -24.03 22.69
C ASN A 48 -9.47 -22.72 22.45
N SER A 49 -8.48 -22.73 21.55
CA SER A 49 -8.05 -21.50 20.88
C SER A 49 -8.99 -21.26 19.70
N ASN A 50 -9.95 -20.36 19.89
CA ASN A 50 -10.62 -19.70 18.78
C ASN A 50 -9.59 -18.79 18.10
N CYS A 51 -8.66 -19.40 17.36
CA CYS A 51 -7.81 -18.70 16.40
C CYS A 51 -8.71 -18.24 15.26
N LYS A 52 -9.48 -17.16 15.50
CA LYS A 52 -10.04 -16.37 14.41
C LYS A 52 -8.85 -15.73 13.70
N THR A 53 -8.33 -16.43 12.70
CA THR A 53 -7.60 -15.82 11.61
C THR A 53 -8.58 -14.90 10.90
N ASN A 54 -8.72 -13.66 11.38
CA ASN A 54 -9.18 -12.57 10.54
C ASN A 54 -8.06 -12.28 9.54
N LYS A 55 -7.86 -13.21 8.60
CA LYS A 55 -7.07 -12.95 7.41
C LYS A 55 -7.96 -12.00 6.61
N GLU A 56 -7.63 -10.72 6.62
CA GLU A 56 -8.25 -9.75 5.74
C GLU A 56 -8.16 -10.35 4.32
N MET A 57 -9.33 -10.65 3.76
CA MET A 57 -9.41 -11.31 2.47
C MET A 57 -8.85 -10.35 1.44
N THR A 58 -7.90 -10.80 0.64
CA THR A 58 -7.35 -9.99 -0.44
C THR A 58 -7.85 -10.46 -1.79
N TYR A 59 -8.13 -9.49 -2.66
CA TYR A 59 -8.59 -9.78 -4.00
C TYR A 59 -7.51 -10.59 -4.73
N SER A 60 -7.87 -11.79 -5.18
CA SER A 60 -6.92 -12.79 -5.67
C SER A 60 -7.36 -13.44 -6.98
N LYS A 61 -8.41 -12.91 -7.63
CA LYS A 61 -8.85 -13.40 -8.93
C LYS A 61 -7.73 -13.26 -9.95
N LYS A 62 -7.47 -14.35 -10.66
CA LYS A 62 -6.45 -14.41 -11.70
C LYS A 62 -7.09 -14.21 -13.06
N TYR A 63 -6.43 -13.38 -13.86
CA TYR A 63 -6.71 -13.15 -15.26
C TYR A 63 -5.49 -13.60 -16.03
N THR A 64 -5.70 -14.02 -17.27
CA THR A 64 -4.63 -14.31 -18.21
C THR A 64 -4.52 -13.20 -19.22
N ASN A 65 -3.35 -13.05 -19.84
CA ASN A 65 -3.18 -12.04 -20.86
C ASN A 65 -4.16 -12.24 -22.03
N ALA A 66 -4.51 -13.48 -22.36
CA ALA A 66 -5.49 -13.78 -23.41
C ALA A 66 -6.89 -13.18 -23.14
N ASP A 67 -7.26 -12.98 -21.87
CA ASP A 67 -8.56 -12.39 -21.50
C ASP A 67 -8.67 -10.92 -21.93
N PHE A 68 -7.55 -10.21 -22.03
CA PHE A 68 -7.52 -8.77 -22.29
C PHE A 68 -7.25 -8.39 -23.75
N TYR A 69 -7.10 -9.36 -24.65
CA TYR A 69 -6.72 -9.08 -26.03
C TYR A 69 -7.65 -9.76 -27.02
N LYS A 70 -8.12 -8.98 -28.00
CA LYS A 70 -8.92 -9.48 -29.12
C LYS A 70 -8.20 -9.14 -30.41
N ASP A 71 -7.91 -10.16 -31.22
CA ASP A 71 -7.15 -10.02 -32.48
C ASP A 71 -5.81 -9.28 -32.28
N GLY A 72 -5.13 -9.55 -31.15
CA GLY A 72 -3.86 -8.93 -30.77
C GLY A 72 -3.97 -7.47 -30.32
N LYS A 73 -5.19 -6.93 -30.15
CA LYS A 73 -5.42 -5.57 -29.65
C LYS A 73 -5.92 -5.58 -28.22
N PHE A 74 -5.38 -4.70 -27.40
CA PHE A 74 -5.79 -4.54 -26.00
C PHE A 74 -7.25 -4.09 -25.91
N ASP A 75 -8.06 -4.89 -25.24
CA ASP A 75 -9.48 -4.66 -24.98
C ASP A 75 -9.65 -3.94 -23.64
N GLN A 76 -9.67 -2.60 -23.72
CA GLN A 76 -9.81 -1.74 -22.54
C GLN A 76 -11.14 -1.96 -21.81
N ALA A 77 -12.21 -2.35 -22.51
CA ALA A 77 -13.51 -2.57 -21.87
C ALA A 77 -13.44 -3.79 -20.94
N VAL A 78 -12.81 -4.88 -21.37
CA VAL A 78 -12.60 -6.06 -20.52
C VAL A 78 -11.68 -5.73 -19.34
N ALA A 79 -10.63 -4.95 -19.55
CA ALA A 79 -9.76 -4.49 -18.47
C ALA A 79 -10.51 -3.62 -17.43
N ILE A 80 -11.39 -2.71 -17.86
CA ILE A 80 -12.23 -1.92 -16.95
C ILE A 80 -13.22 -2.81 -16.18
N GLU A 81 -13.82 -3.83 -16.82
CA GLU A 81 -14.67 -4.79 -16.11
C GLU A 81 -13.91 -5.61 -15.06
N ALA A 82 -12.65 -5.97 -15.34
CA ALA A 82 -11.78 -6.61 -14.34
C ALA A 82 -11.51 -5.68 -13.14
N MET A 83 -11.31 -4.39 -13.38
CA MET A 83 -11.17 -3.40 -12.31
C MET A 83 -12.46 -3.25 -11.51
N LYS A 84 -13.64 -3.21 -12.15
CA LYS A 84 -14.93 -3.15 -11.47
C LYS A 84 -15.19 -4.35 -10.55
N ASP A 85 -14.75 -5.54 -10.97
CA ASP A 85 -14.84 -6.74 -10.13
C ASP A 85 -14.00 -6.60 -8.85
N MET A 86 -12.78 -6.06 -8.98
CA MET A 86 -11.93 -5.71 -7.83
C MET A 86 -12.55 -4.59 -6.98
N PHE A 87 -13.13 -3.57 -7.59
CA PHE A 87 -13.78 -2.47 -6.88
C PHE A 87 -14.95 -2.96 -6.03
N LYS A 88 -15.76 -3.86 -6.59
CA LYS A 88 -16.85 -4.52 -5.85
C LYS A 88 -16.34 -5.29 -4.63
N PHE A 89 -15.18 -5.92 -4.73
CA PHE A 89 -14.57 -6.63 -3.60
C PHE A 89 -14.13 -5.69 -2.46
N TYR A 90 -13.58 -4.51 -2.80
CA TYR A 90 -13.07 -3.54 -1.82
C TYR A 90 -14.07 -2.45 -1.42
N ASP A 91 -15.34 -2.58 -1.84
CA ASP A 91 -16.41 -1.59 -1.67
C ASP A 91 -16.04 -0.19 -2.23
N VAL A 92 -15.32 -0.17 -3.36
CA VAL A 92 -15.00 1.06 -4.10
C VAL A 92 -16.15 1.37 -5.07
N PRO A 93 -16.83 2.52 -4.97
CA PRO A 93 -17.95 2.84 -5.85
C PRO A 93 -17.46 3.18 -7.26
N PHE A 94 -18.04 2.55 -8.28
CA PHE A 94 -17.83 2.95 -9.68
C PHE A 94 -18.81 4.06 -10.07
N THR A 95 -18.35 5.30 -10.01
CA THR A 95 -19.20 6.50 -10.23
C THR A 95 -19.38 6.82 -11.71
N GLU A 96 -20.32 7.72 -12.03
CA GLU A 96 -20.48 8.25 -13.40
C GLU A 96 -19.21 8.95 -13.91
N LEU A 97 -18.47 9.64 -13.02
CA LEU A 97 -17.19 10.23 -13.36
C LEU A 97 -16.17 9.16 -13.76
N MET A 98 -16.08 8.06 -13.01
CA MET A 98 -15.21 6.93 -13.36
C MET A 98 -15.65 6.26 -14.67
N ALA A 99 -16.95 6.13 -14.91
CA ALA A 99 -17.46 5.59 -16.17
C ALA A 99 -17.00 6.40 -17.39
N LYS A 100 -16.79 7.70 -17.22
CA LYS A 100 -16.39 8.64 -18.28
C LYS A 100 -14.87 8.79 -18.40
N ASP A 101 -14.18 8.95 -17.27
CA ASP A 101 -12.81 9.46 -17.23
C ASP A 101 -11.78 8.45 -16.66
N MET A 102 -12.21 7.28 -16.16
CA MET A 102 -11.27 6.21 -15.81
C MET A 102 -10.63 5.63 -17.07
N TRP A 103 -9.34 5.30 -16.97
CA TRP A 103 -8.57 4.73 -18.06
C TRP A 103 -7.81 3.49 -17.61
N VAL A 104 -7.36 2.70 -18.58
CA VAL A 104 -6.51 1.53 -18.41
C VAL A 104 -5.40 1.55 -19.46
N THR A 105 -4.22 1.05 -19.12
CA THR A 105 -3.07 1.01 -20.02
C THR A 105 -2.26 -0.26 -19.80
N ASP A 106 -1.80 -0.87 -20.90
CA ASP A 106 -0.78 -1.93 -20.93
C ASP A 106 0.61 -1.37 -21.26
N PHE A 107 0.74 -0.03 -21.25
CA PHE A 107 1.94 0.71 -21.63
C PHE A 107 2.45 0.40 -23.06
N GLY A 108 1.61 -0.18 -23.92
CA GLY A 108 1.99 -0.62 -25.26
C GLY A 108 2.86 -1.87 -25.29
N LEU A 109 2.92 -2.64 -24.19
CA LEU A 109 3.78 -3.82 -24.08
C LEU A 109 3.07 -5.13 -24.47
N GLY A 110 1.74 -5.14 -24.64
CA GLY A 110 1.02 -6.35 -25.02
C GLY A 110 0.92 -7.40 -23.90
N ASP A 111 1.14 -7.00 -22.65
CA ASP A 111 1.14 -7.88 -21.47
C ASP A 111 0.41 -7.24 -20.29
N PHE A 112 -0.90 -7.01 -20.44
CA PHE A 112 -1.71 -6.41 -19.38
C PHE A 112 -1.83 -7.30 -18.14
N GLU A 113 -1.67 -8.64 -18.25
CA GLU A 113 -1.67 -9.54 -17.10
C GLU A 113 -0.59 -9.15 -16.08
N ASN A 114 0.63 -8.87 -16.55
CA ASN A 114 1.78 -8.63 -15.69
C ASN A 114 2.18 -7.15 -15.62
N VAL A 115 1.92 -6.37 -16.67
CA VAL A 115 2.37 -4.98 -16.80
C VAL A 115 1.24 -4.08 -17.28
N GLY A 116 0.63 -3.36 -16.36
CA GLY A 116 -0.52 -2.51 -16.65
C GLY A 116 -1.01 -1.75 -15.43
N MET A 117 -1.90 -0.79 -15.65
CA MET A 117 -2.64 -0.15 -14.57
C MET A 117 -3.98 0.41 -15.04
N GLY A 118 -4.93 0.48 -14.12
CA GLY A 118 -6.08 1.37 -14.23
C GLY A 118 -5.84 2.66 -13.44
N GLY A 119 -6.46 3.75 -13.86
CA GLY A 119 -6.34 5.00 -13.12
C GLY A 119 -7.43 6.01 -13.43
N ILE A 120 -7.57 6.98 -12.53
CA ILE A 120 -8.39 8.17 -12.72
C ILE A 120 -7.70 9.41 -12.15
N PHE A 121 -7.65 10.48 -12.93
CA PHE A 121 -7.15 11.77 -12.47
C PHE A 121 -8.30 12.55 -11.86
N TRP A 122 -8.23 12.81 -10.55
CA TRP A 122 -9.23 13.60 -9.83
C TRP A 122 -9.02 15.08 -10.04
N ILE A 123 -7.75 15.52 -9.99
CA ILE A 123 -7.36 16.91 -10.16
C ILE A 123 -6.03 16.98 -10.89
N ASN A 124 -5.91 17.92 -11.81
CA ASN A 124 -4.67 18.32 -12.46
C ASN A 124 -4.61 19.85 -12.53
N ASP A 125 -4.20 20.48 -11.42
CA ASP A 125 -4.22 21.93 -11.26
C ASP A 125 -2.82 22.50 -11.54
N ALA A 126 -2.69 23.12 -12.72
CA ALA A 126 -1.44 23.74 -13.16
C ALA A 126 -1.19 25.11 -12.55
N GLU A 127 -2.22 25.79 -12.02
CA GLU A 127 -2.10 27.11 -11.40
C GLU A 127 -1.50 26.98 -10.00
N HIS A 128 -2.01 26.04 -9.22
CA HIS A 128 -1.59 25.79 -7.84
C HIS A 128 -0.56 24.66 -7.71
N GLY A 129 -0.33 23.89 -8.78
CA GLY A 129 0.75 22.91 -8.87
C GLY A 129 0.51 21.62 -8.08
N TYR A 130 -0.73 21.14 -8.02
CA TYR A 130 -1.06 19.87 -7.37
C TYR A 130 -1.88 18.95 -8.26
N PHE A 131 -1.71 17.65 -8.02
CA PHE A 131 -2.27 16.57 -8.82
C PHE A 131 -2.73 15.44 -7.91
N ALA A 132 -3.90 14.89 -8.20
CA ALA A 132 -4.48 13.78 -7.45
C ALA A 132 -4.89 12.66 -8.41
N HIS A 133 -4.42 11.44 -8.13
CA HIS A 133 -4.58 10.28 -9.00
C HIS A 133 -4.81 9.04 -8.13
N ALA A 134 -5.86 8.29 -8.44
CA ALA A 134 -6.03 6.93 -7.91
C ALA A 134 -5.54 5.92 -8.95
N ILE A 135 -4.68 5.01 -8.51
CA ILE A 135 -4.09 3.93 -9.31
C ILE A 135 -4.68 2.61 -8.83
N TYR A 136 -5.01 1.75 -9.77
CA TYR A 136 -5.56 0.43 -9.53
C TYR A 136 -4.71 -0.63 -10.23
N LEU A 137 -4.26 -1.62 -9.46
CA LEU A 137 -3.47 -2.75 -9.95
C LEU A 137 -4.24 -4.04 -9.69
N LEU A 138 -4.37 -4.88 -10.72
CA LEU A 138 -4.85 -6.25 -10.57
C LEU A 138 -3.77 -7.12 -9.90
N PRO A 139 -4.14 -8.29 -9.33
CA PRO A 139 -3.22 -9.09 -8.53
C PRO A 139 -1.97 -9.58 -9.29
N GLY A 140 -0.83 -8.96 -8.98
CA GLY A 140 0.48 -9.30 -9.58
C GLY A 140 0.91 -8.36 -10.72
N GLN A 141 0.12 -7.34 -11.04
CA GLN A 141 0.52 -6.32 -12.01
C GLN A 141 1.65 -5.44 -11.48
N MET A 142 2.47 -4.96 -12.40
CA MET A 142 3.54 -4.00 -12.18
C MET A 142 3.35 -2.78 -13.09
N ILE A 143 3.85 -1.63 -12.63
CA ILE A 143 4.03 -0.45 -13.47
C ILE A 143 5.50 -0.44 -13.92
N PRO A 144 5.80 -0.18 -15.21
CA PRO A 144 7.17 -0.06 -15.67
C PRO A 144 7.97 0.98 -14.89
N GLU A 145 9.27 0.73 -14.74
CA GLU A 145 10.18 1.71 -14.16
C GLU A 145 10.11 3.02 -14.97
N HIS A 146 9.96 4.12 -14.25
CA HIS A 146 9.93 5.45 -14.84
C HIS A 146 10.39 6.50 -13.83
N ALA A 147 10.72 7.68 -14.35
CA ALA A 147 11.05 8.85 -13.54
C ALA A 147 10.34 10.08 -14.09
N HIS A 148 9.98 11.00 -13.21
CA HIS A 148 9.41 12.28 -13.60
C HIS A 148 10.53 13.26 -13.90
N VAL A 149 10.53 13.82 -15.11
CA VAL A 149 11.50 14.84 -15.52
C VAL A 149 10.90 16.24 -15.44
N LYS A 150 11.76 17.24 -15.32
CA LYS A 150 11.36 18.65 -15.31
C LYS A 150 10.68 19.03 -16.64
N THR A 151 9.61 19.83 -16.56
CA THR A 151 8.95 20.47 -17.71
C THR A 151 9.04 22.00 -17.57
N LYS A 152 7.98 22.73 -17.91
CA LYS A 152 7.81 24.12 -17.45
C LYS A 152 7.63 24.20 -15.92
N PHE A 153 7.19 23.11 -15.29
CA PHE A 153 7.12 22.92 -13.84
C PHE A 153 8.29 22.05 -13.35
N PRO A 154 8.62 22.07 -12.04
CA PRO A 154 9.55 21.11 -11.44
C PRO A 154 9.17 19.65 -11.76
N ALA A 155 10.15 18.74 -11.65
CA ALA A 155 9.87 17.31 -11.73
C ALA A 155 8.84 16.93 -10.66
N LYS A 156 7.87 16.07 -11.02
CA LYS A 156 6.81 15.67 -10.10
C LYS A 156 7.42 14.98 -8.88
N HIS A 157 7.16 15.55 -7.70
CA HIS A 157 7.46 14.92 -6.43
C HIS A 157 6.17 14.34 -5.88
N GLU A 158 6.08 13.01 -5.88
CA GLU A 158 4.86 12.30 -5.53
C GLU A 158 5.02 11.49 -4.25
N SER A 159 3.91 11.32 -3.53
CA SER A 159 3.78 10.41 -2.40
C SER A 159 2.68 9.42 -2.72
N TRP A 160 2.85 8.18 -2.28
CA TRP A 160 1.92 7.09 -2.53
C TRP A 160 1.30 6.66 -1.21
N MET A 161 -0.01 6.44 -1.23
CA MET A 161 -0.76 5.92 -0.10
C MET A 161 -1.56 4.71 -0.57
N VAL A 162 -1.29 3.55 0.03
CA VAL A 162 -2.07 2.33 -0.21
C VAL A 162 -3.38 2.44 0.56
N GLU A 163 -4.51 2.49 -0.15
CA GLU A 163 -5.83 2.54 0.49
C GLU A 163 -6.44 1.15 0.73
N LYS A 164 -6.17 0.20 -0.16
CA LYS A 164 -6.72 -1.16 -0.17
C LYS A 164 -5.65 -2.14 -0.64
N GLY A 165 -5.60 -3.33 -0.02
CA GLY A 165 -4.63 -4.36 -0.39
C GLY A 165 -3.19 -3.99 -0.04
N TRP A 166 -2.25 -4.30 -0.93
CA TRP A 166 -0.82 -4.01 -0.78
C TRP A 166 -0.19 -3.71 -2.15
N VAL A 167 0.93 -2.98 -2.13
CA VAL A 167 1.82 -2.75 -3.29
C VAL A 167 3.25 -3.04 -2.89
#